data_AF-A0AAD9V9C4-F1
#
_entry.id   AF-A0AAD9V9C4-F1
#
_cell.length_a   1.000
_cell.length_b   1.000
_cell.length_c   1.000
_cell.angle_alpha   90.00
_cell.angle_beta   90.00
_cell.angle_gamma   90.00
#
_symmetry.space_group_name_H-M   'P 1'
#
loop_
_entity.id
_entity.type
_entity.pdbx_description
1 polymer ?
#
loop_
_entity_poly.entity_id
_entity_poly.type
_entity_poly.pdbx_seq_one_letter_code
_entity_poly.pdbx_strand_id
1 'polypeptide(L)'
;MVTMVSIANNGIKNVPKGIFTRLENLVYLSLANNSIEIIRANVFQGLRNLRVLDLRFNNLKKWEDVASSNLPSLTTIKANGNNGWIPSERLLQLPMLREICGVTWSKYCFACDLIKISENETFSVDDESRDTDGENEATFSGDDDYGACNINMESFLYADEVKYGVSARFVKQGFSPQCFCDNLDCFRNDVVIAFLRQLYFFPRKLFLSQYALGGLTIFLNFVVLFVIMGSRMLRENTSFILVGSMAMSDLLIGIYSVAIAKYNLFNDANPVLPRVVMEDDSSMCTFIGMIFASGQVTAVVNSLLLTLERYLVIVYFDGSRYRFKKRTLLAIVSLLWVATVVFASLPIMGVNTLKYHKWFQCTLPFHSGKGILETSDVTLSISASFVFLYLMSLGLYALIFFYVRKSSVQFGIKREAKLAKKIAILVSSNFIFFTLPTVLLIIYVYNFVHFLDGSGKSFWSMRALVIVGGWLPVTFFSLNSLINPFLYPFRHGRFKKELRSFRSRLMKGFSSTFHPVVVTAQQLTWRTTALNNHIRLQFHSTTARRDGETSLRVELQLEQQCVRRATV
;
A
#
# COMPACT_ATOMS: atom_id res chain seq x y z
N MET A 1 -35.00 -13.36 57.29
CA MET A 1 -34.38 -13.86 56.04
C MET A 1 -33.49 -12.76 55.50
N VAL A 2 -32.24 -13.06 55.12
CA VAL A 2 -31.31 -12.04 54.60
C VAL A 2 -31.48 -11.95 53.09
N THR A 3 -31.81 -10.75 52.57
CA THR A 3 -32.05 -10.48 51.14
C THR A 3 -30.97 -9.61 50.51
N MET A 4 -30.20 -8.88 51.31
CA MET A 4 -29.12 -8.01 50.86
C MET A 4 -27.88 -8.21 51.73
N VAL A 5 -26.72 -8.41 51.09
CA VAL A 5 -25.43 -8.50 51.76
C VAL A 5 -24.45 -7.58 51.03
N SER A 6 -23.75 -6.74 51.78
CA SER A 6 -22.66 -5.92 51.27
C SER A 6 -21.40 -6.20 52.07
N ILE A 7 -20.34 -6.62 51.38
CA ILE A 7 -19.00 -6.83 51.93
C ILE A 7 -18.01 -5.97 51.13
N ALA A 8 -18.46 -4.79 50.70
CA ALA A 8 -17.65 -3.82 49.97
C ALA A 8 -16.58 -3.17 50.85
N ASN A 9 -15.48 -2.72 50.25
CA ASN A 9 -14.38 -2.00 50.94
C ASN A 9 -13.62 -2.82 52.01
N ASN A 10 -13.47 -4.13 51.82
CA ASN A 10 -12.83 -5.01 52.81
C ASN A 10 -11.47 -5.59 52.36
N GLY A 11 -10.91 -5.11 51.25
CA GLY A 11 -9.62 -5.60 50.74
C GLY A 11 -9.60 -7.09 50.38
N ILE A 12 -10.76 -7.68 50.11
CA ILE A 12 -10.91 -9.11 49.85
C ILE A 12 -10.19 -9.47 48.55
N LYS A 13 -9.28 -10.45 48.61
CA LYS A 13 -8.58 -10.98 47.42
C LYS A 13 -9.20 -12.26 46.87
N ASN A 14 -9.73 -13.10 47.75
CA ASN A 14 -10.32 -14.39 47.41
C ASN A 14 -11.63 -14.57 48.17
N VAL A 15 -12.67 -15.01 47.48
CA VAL A 15 -13.93 -15.43 48.10
C VAL A 15 -13.88 -16.95 48.33
N PRO A 16 -13.98 -17.44 49.58
CA PRO A 16 -13.94 -18.87 49.86
C PRO A 16 -15.12 -19.61 49.21
N LYS A 17 -14.88 -20.82 48.72
CA LYS A 17 -15.95 -21.69 48.20
C LYS A 17 -16.94 -22.01 49.32
N GLY A 18 -18.23 -21.97 49.00
CA GLY A 18 -19.28 -22.43 49.91
C GLY A 18 -19.79 -21.39 50.91
N ILE A 19 -19.16 -20.21 51.02
CA ILE A 19 -19.50 -19.18 52.01
C ILE A 19 -20.95 -18.68 51.87
N PHE A 20 -21.51 -18.75 50.67
CA PHE A 20 -22.86 -18.27 50.36
C PHE A 20 -23.91 -19.39 50.23
N THR A 21 -23.55 -20.65 50.46
CA THR A 21 -24.40 -21.82 50.16
C THR A 21 -25.75 -21.84 50.89
N ARG A 22 -25.84 -21.22 52.06
CA ARG A 22 -27.07 -21.15 52.87
C ARG A 22 -27.88 -19.87 52.64
N LEU A 23 -27.45 -18.97 51.75
CA LEU A 23 -28.08 -17.68 51.51
C LEU A 23 -29.05 -17.73 50.33
N GLU A 24 -29.98 -18.68 50.33
CA GLU A 24 -30.87 -18.93 49.19
C GLU A 24 -31.80 -17.75 48.88
N ASN A 25 -32.16 -16.95 49.89
CA ASN A 25 -33.05 -15.79 49.77
C ASN A 25 -32.32 -14.49 49.38
N LEU A 26 -31.00 -14.54 49.17
CA LEU A 26 -30.21 -13.36 48.86
C LEU A 26 -30.54 -12.87 47.44
N VAL A 27 -30.91 -11.59 47.33
CA VAL A 27 -31.28 -10.92 46.07
C VAL A 27 -30.16 -10.02 45.58
N TYR A 28 -29.43 -9.37 46.50
CA TYR A 28 -28.34 -8.46 46.18
C TYR A 28 -27.08 -8.84 46.97
N LEU A 29 -25.96 -8.98 46.26
CA LEU A 29 -24.64 -9.21 46.83
C LEU A 29 -23.67 -8.15 46.31
N SER A 30 -23.08 -7.37 47.21
CA SER A 30 -21.98 -6.47 46.87
C SER A 30 -20.65 -6.96 47.41
N LEU A 31 -19.70 -7.08 46.49
CA LEU A 31 -18.28 -7.31 46.71
C LEU A 31 -17.46 -6.13 46.13
N ALA A 32 -18.08 -4.97 45.95
CA ALA A 32 -17.47 -3.82 45.32
C ALA A 32 -16.27 -3.26 46.11
N ASN A 33 -15.35 -2.59 45.42
CA ASN A 33 -14.16 -1.96 46.00
C ASN A 33 -13.36 -2.91 46.89
N ASN A 34 -13.04 -4.09 46.34
CA ASN A 34 -12.16 -5.07 46.95
C ASN A 34 -10.96 -5.31 46.01
N SER A 35 -10.19 -6.36 46.24
CA SER A 35 -9.01 -6.70 45.42
C SER A 35 -9.14 -8.08 44.77
N ILE A 36 -10.37 -8.45 44.38
CA ILE A 36 -10.66 -9.76 43.81
C ILE A 36 -10.10 -9.82 42.39
N GLU A 37 -9.22 -10.78 42.12
CA GLU A 37 -8.66 -10.99 40.77
C GLU A 37 -9.32 -12.15 40.03
N ILE A 38 -9.72 -13.19 40.75
CA ILE A 38 -10.28 -14.42 40.17
C ILE A 38 -11.50 -14.84 40.98
N ILE A 39 -12.64 -14.95 40.31
CA ILE A 39 -13.80 -15.65 40.86
C ILE A 39 -13.67 -17.12 40.50
N ARG A 40 -13.44 -17.99 41.49
CA ARG A 40 -13.29 -19.43 41.28
C ARG A 40 -14.66 -20.10 41.01
N ALA A 41 -14.61 -21.29 40.44
CA ALA A 41 -15.80 -22.09 40.19
C ALA A 41 -16.63 -22.31 41.47
N ASN A 42 -17.96 -22.25 41.34
CA ASN A 42 -18.92 -22.52 42.41
C ASN A 42 -18.82 -21.61 43.65
N VAL A 43 -18.12 -20.46 43.57
CA VAL A 43 -18.07 -19.49 44.67
C VAL A 43 -19.47 -19.00 45.06
N PHE A 44 -20.34 -18.82 44.06
CA PHE A 44 -21.73 -18.35 44.24
C PHE A 44 -22.76 -19.49 44.30
N GLN A 45 -22.32 -20.73 44.52
CA GLN A 45 -23.23 -21.87 44.64
C GLN A 45 -24.21 -21.66 45.80
N GLY A 46 -25.50 -21.94 45.56
CA GLY A 46 -26.59 -21.79 46.54
C GLY A 46 -27.34 -20.45 46.46
N LEU A 47 -26.83 -19.47 45.69
CA LEU A 47 -27.45 -18.16 45.50
C LEU A 47 -28.58 -18.19 44.45
N ARG A 48 -29.64 -18.97 44.75
CA ARG A 48 -30.74 -19.23 43.81
C ARG A 48 -31.54 -17.98 43.43
N ASN A 49 -31.77 -17.07 44.38
CA ASN A 49 -32.58 -15.86 44.15
C ASN A 49 -31.75 -14.59 43.86
N LEU A 50 -30.43 -14.72 43.68
CA LEU A 50 -29.57 -13.56 43.47
C LEU A 50 -29.88 -12.92 42.12
N ARG A 51 -30.26 -11.64 42.14
CA ARG A 51 -30.58 -10.84 40.95
C ARG A 51 -29.47 -9.88 40.58
N VAL A 52 -28.82 -9.28 41.57
CA VAL A 52 -27.77 -8.27 41.34
C VAL A 52 -26.49 -8.67 42.05
N LEU A 53 -25.41 -8.77 41.27
CA LEU A 53 -24.06 -8.98 41.77
C LEU A 53 -23.20 -7.75 41.46
N ASP A 54 -22.72 -7.09 42.51
CA ASP A 54 -21.88 -5.90 42.40
C ASP A 54 -20.40 -6.25 42.63
N LEU A 55 -19.62 -6.20 41.55
CA LEU A 55 -18.18 -6.49 41.51
C LEU A 55 -17.36 -5.24 41.15
N ARG A 56 -17.97 -4.05 41.20
CA ARG A 56 -17.31 -2.80 40.77
C ARG A 56 -16.00 -2.56 41.53
N PHE A 57 -15.06 -1.91 40.86
CA PHE A 57 -13.76 -1.51 41.42
C PHE A 57 -13.02 -2.67 42.11
N ASN A 58 -12.95 -3.80 41.42
CA ASN A 58 -12.03 -4.90 41.76
C ASN A 58 -10.91 -4.96 40.70
N ASN A 59 -10.06 -5.98 40.78
CA ASN A 59 -9.01 -6.25 39.80
C ASN A 59 -9.32 -7.53 39.01
N LEU A 60 -10.60 -7.76 38.70
CA LEU A 60 -11.05 -9.02 38.14
C LEU A 60 -10.38 -9.25 36.78
N LYS A 61 -9.81 -10.44 36.59
CA LYS A 61 -9.17 -10.88 35.33
C LYS A 61 -9.90 -12.08 34.76
N LYS A 62 -10.43 -12.94 35.63
CA LYS A 62 -11.05 -14.20 35.24
C LYS A 62 -12.21 -14.55 36.15
N TRP A 63 -13.29 -15.07 35.55
CA TRP A 63 -14.33 -15.78 36.26
C TRP A 63 -14.36 -17.22 35.75
N GLU A 64 -13.99 -18.15 36.62
CA GLU A 64 -13.91 -19.57 36.31
C GLU A 64 -15.27 -20.24 36.38
N ASP A 65 -15.57 -21.02 35.34
CA ASP A 65 -16.66 -21.98 35.23
C ASP A 65 -18.00 -21.54 35.86
N VAL A 66 -18.77 -20.81 35.05
CA VAL A 66 -20.12 -20.39 35.40
C VAL A 66 -21.09 -21.47 34.93
N ALA A 67 -21.53 -22.33 35.86
CA ALA A 67 -22.67 -23.20 35.62
C ALA A 67 -23.97 -22.39 35.78
N SER A 68 -24.88 -22.47 34.80
CA SER A 68 -26.20 -21.84 34.86
C SER A 68 -27.01 -22.25 36.11
N SER A 69 -26.75 -23.45 36.63
CA SER A 69 -27.33 -23.96 37.87
C SER A 69 -26.92 -23.20 39.14
N ASN A 70 -25.81 -22.45 39.12
CA ASN A 70 -25.34 -21.71 40.29
C ASN A 70 -26.02 -20.35 40.44
N LEU A 71 -26.42 -19.72 39.33
CA LEU A 71 -26.93 -18.34 39.27
C LEU A 71 -28.17 -18.25 38.36
N PRO A 72 -29.26 -19.00 38.66
CA PRO A 72 -30.39 -19.11 37.75
C PRO A 72 -31.22 -17.82 37.63
N SER A 73 -31.22 -16.96 38.65
CA SER A 73 -32.00 -15.71 38.68
C SER A 73 -31.18 -14.43 38.51
N LEU A 74 -29.89 -14.56 38.19
CA LEU A 74 -29.00 -13.40 38.06
C LEU A 74 -29.39 -12.56 36.85
N THR A 75 -29.74 -11.29 37.07
CA THR A 75 -30.17 -10.35 36.03
C THR A 75 -29.11 -9.31 35.70
N THR A 76 -28.38 -8.84 36.71
CA THR A 76 -27.47 -7.69 36.55
C THR A 76 -26.12 -7.97 37.21
N ILE A 77 -25.05 -7.73 36.47
CA ILE A 77 -23.67 -7.77 36.97
C ILE A 77 -23.07 -6.38 36.83
N LYS A 78 -22.66 -5.76 37.94
CA LYS A 78 -21.94 -4.48 37.90
C LYS A 78 -20.45 -4.74 37.93
N ALA A 79 -19.74 -4.43 36.83
CA ALA A 79 -18.32 -4.75 36.67
C ALA A 79 -17.42 -3.55 36.40
N ASN A 80 -17.95 -2.33 36.50
CA ASN A 80 -17.21 -1.08 36.31
C ASN A 80 -15.89 -1.07 37.09
N GLY A 81 -14.80 -0.60 36.47
CA GLY A 81 -13.49 -0.53 37.11
C GLY A 81 -12.68 -1.83 37.10
N ASN A 82 -13.19 -2.92 36.51
CA ASN A 82 -12.41 -4.14 36.26
C ASN A 82 -11.79 -4.11 34.85
N ASN A 83 -10.73 -3.31 34.68
CA ASN A 83 -10.12 -3.07 33.36
C ASN A 83 -9.55 -4.36 32.75
N GLY A 84 -9.97 -4.68 31.51
CA GLY A 84 -9.51 -5.85 30.78
C GLY A 84 -10.26 -7.15 31.10
N TRP A 85 -11.19 -7.13 32.06
CA TRP A 85 -12.10 -8.26 32.27
C TRP A 85 -13.13 -8.32 31.15
N ILE A 86 -13.27 -9.50 30.56
CA ILE A 86 -14.25 -9.79 29.51
C ILE A 86 -15.13 -10.95 29.98
N PRO A 87 -16.46 -10.80 29.98
CA PRO A 87 -17.36 -11.89 30.35
C PRO A 87 -17.18 -13.08 29.41
N SER A 88 -17.18 -14.29 29.96
CA SER A 88 -17.09 -15.52 29.18
C SER A 88 -18.42 -15.83 28.49
N GLU A 89 -18.38 -16.61 27.41
CA GLU A 89 -19.59 -16.99 26.67
C GLU A 89 -20.63 -17.69 27.55
N ARG A 90 -20.19 -18.57 28.46
CA ARG A 90 -21.07 -19.23 29.45
C ARG A 90 -21.75 -18.24 30.40
N LEU A 91 -21.08 -17.14 30.75
CA LEU A 91 -21.66 -16.10 31.59
C LEU A 91 -22.76 -15.34 30.83
N LEU A 92 -22.54 -15.05 29.54
CA LEU A 92 -23.53 -14.40 28.68
C LEU A 92 -24.75 -15.29 28.42
N GLN A 93 -24.56 -16.61 28.44
CA GLN A 93 -25.64 -17.61 28.28
C GLN A 93 -26.46 -17.85 29.54
N LEU A 94 -26.21 -17.13 30.63
CA LEU A 94 -27.07 -17.21 31.81
C LEU A 94 -28.52 -16.87 31.45
N PRO A 95 -29.50 -17.66 31.93
CA PRO A 95 -30.86 -17.64 31.40
C PRO A 95 -31.57 -16.30 31.65
N MET A 96 -31.36 -15.73 32.84
CA MET A 96 -32.02 -14.50 33.29
C MET A 96 -31.15 -13.26 33.17
N LEU A 97 -29.90 -13.39 32.70
CA LEU A 97 -28.97 -12.27 32.63
C LEU A 97 -29.43 -11.27 31.57
N ARG A 98 -29.60 -10.02 31.99
CA ARG A 98 -30.07 -8.91 31.15
C ARG A 98 -29.02 -7.83 30.97
N GLU A 99 -28.17 -7.61 31.96
CA GLU A 99 -27.29 -6.45 31.96
C GLU A 99 -25.93 -6.76 32.60
N ILE A 100 -24.86 -6.32 31.93
CA ILE A 100 -23.52 -6.27 32.51
C ILE A 100 -22.99 -4.84 32.38
N CYS A 101 -22.84 -4.15 33.50
CA CYS A 101 -22.42 -2.76 33.51
C CYS A 101 -20.89 -2.62 33.50
N GLY A 102 -20.39 -1.66 32.73
CA GLY A 102 -19.03 -1.12 32.83
C GLY A 102 -17.90 -2.02 32.34
N VAL A 103 -18.15 -2.87 31.34
CA VAL A 103 -17.13 -3.72 30.72
C VAL A 103 -16.13 -2.88 29.92
N THR A 104 -14.83 -3.17 30.06
CA THR A 104 -13.76 -2.42 29.40
C THR A 104 -12.80 -3.39 28.72
N TRP A 105 -12.73 -3.38 27.38
CA TRP A 105 -11.88 -4.28 26.61
C TRP A 105 -10.85 -3.58 25.72
N SER A 106 -10.96 -2.26 25.53
CA SER A 106 -9.95 -1.49 24.79
C SER A 106 -9.86 -0.07 25.35
N LYS A 107 -8.82 0.67 24.95
CA LYS A 107 -8.68 2.08 25.30
C LYS A 107 -9.77 2.97 24.70
N TYR A 108 -10.43 2.52 23.63
CA TYR A 108 -11.53 3.23 22.97
C TYR A 108 -12.89 2.80 23.54
N CYS A 109 -13.00 1.56 24.02
CA CYS A 109 -14.21 0.96 24.54
C CYS A 109 -14.05 0.67 26.04
N PHE A 110 -14.39 1.68 26.84
CA PHE A 110 -14.30 1.65 28.29
C PHE A 110 -15.65 1.92 28.93
N ALA A 111 -15.84 1.37 30.14
CA ALA A 111 -17.07 1.50 30.93
C ALA A 111 -18.35 1.22 30.13
N CYS A 112 -18.32 0.23 29.24
CA CYS A 112 -19.42 -0.08 28.34
C CYS A 112 -20.44 -1.00 29.00
N ASP A 113 -21.70 -0.59 28.98
CA ASP A 113 -22.81 -1.41 29.43
C ASP A 113 -23.24 -2.36 28.31
N LEU A 114 -23.43 -3.64 28.65
CA LEU A 114 -23.91 -4.67 27.75
C LEU A 114 -25.36 -4.99 28.14
N ILE A 115 -26.31 -4.64 27.28
CA ILE A 115 -27.74 -4.85 27.52
C ILE A 115 -28.26 -5.94 26.59
N LYS A 116 -28.93 -6.95 27.14
CA LYS A 116 -29.53 -8.03 26.37
C LYS A 116 -30.81 -7.54 25.71
N ILE A 117 -30.85 -7.59 24.39
CA ILE A 117 -32.02 -7.20 23.61
C ILE A 117 -32.92 -8.44 23.48
N SER A 118 -34.20 -8.28 23.83
CA SER A 118 -35.20 -9.33 23.64
C SER A 118 -35.69 -9.32 22.21
N GLU A 119 -35.76 -10.48 21.56
CA GLU A 119 -36.36 -10.64 20.22
C GLU A 119 -37.83 -10.17 20.16
N ASN A 120 -38.51 -9.97 21.31
CA ASN A 120 -39.89 -9.51 21.39
C ASN A 120 -40.07 -7.98 21.53
N GLU A 121 -38.99 -7.19 21.54
CA GLU A 121 -39.05 -5.72 21.54
C GLU A 121 -38.59 -5.13 20.21
N THR A 122 -38.92 -5.78 19.08
CA THR A 122 -38.97 -5.09 17.79
C THR A 122 -40.16 -4.15 17.81
N PHE A 123 -39.98 -2.93 18.32
CA PHE A 123 -40.91 -1.85 18.07
C PHE A 123 -40.85 -1.56 16.56
N SER A 124 -41.96 -1.79 15.88
CA SER A 124 -42.16 -1.37 14.50
C SER A 124 -42.01 0.14 14.44
N VAL A 125 -40.94 0.60 13.78
CA VAL A 125 -40.95 1.96 13.23
C VAL A 125 -41.92 1.89 12.07
N ASP A 126 -43.13 2.38 12.29
CA ASP A 126 -44.12 2.59 11.23
C ASP A 126 -43.49 3.49 10.17
N ASP A 127 -43.26 2.90 9.01
CA ASP A 127 -42.87 3.57 7.79
C ASP A 127 -44.10 4.30 7.25
N GLU A 128 -44.21 5.60 7.51
CA GLU A 128 -45.00 6.47 6.65
C GLU A 128 -44.55 7.94 6.70
N SER A 129 -44.09 8.39 5.53
CA SER A 129 -43.95 9.77 5.04
C SER A 129 -42.67 10.55 5.36
N ARG A 130 -41.82 10.75 4.34
CA ARG A 130 -41.66 12.04 3.62
C ARG A 130 -40.54 11.99 2.59
N ASP A 131 -40.90 12.23 1.33
CA ASP A 131 -40.04 12.87 0.35
C ASP A 131 -39.44 14.16 0.92
N THR A 132 -38.14 14.35 0.79
CA THR A 132 -37.51 15.64 0.40
C THR A 132 -35.99 15.49 0.25
N ASP A 133 -35.49 16.09 -0.83
CA ASP A 133 -34.08 16.30 -1.14
C ASP A 133 -33.31 16.96 0.02
N GLY A 134 -32.06 16.56 0.23
CA GLY A 134 -31.13 17.34 1.04
C GLY A 134 -30.13 16.49 1.83
N GLU A 135 -28.86 16.84 1.64
CA GLU A 135 -27.70 16.36 2.37
C GLU A 135 -27.96 16.10 3.85
N ASN A 136 -27.58 14.92 4.35
CA ASN A 136 -27.28 14.75 5.77
C ASN A 136 -26.06 13.82 5.92
N GLU A 137 -25.02 14.38 6.53
CA GLU A 137 -24.10 13.65 7.38
C GLU A 137 -24.90 12.75 8.34
N ALA A 138 -24.32 11.65 8.81
CA ALA A 138 -24.93 10.87 9.88
C ALA A 138 -24.91 11.71 11.18
N THR A 139 -25.78 12.71 11.26
CA THR A 139 -26.20 13.37 12.48
C THR A 139 -27.00 12.33 13.24
N PHE A 140 -26.32 11.64 14.14
CA PHE A 140 -26.96 10.92 15.24
C PHE A 140 -27.60 12.00 16.11
N SER A 141 -28.83 12.36 15.78
CA SER A 141 -29.64 13.31 16.55
C SER A 141 -29.85 12.71 17.93
N GLY A 142 -29.22 13.32 18.93
CA GLY A 142 -29.74 13.28 20.28
C GLY A 142 -31.08 14.00 20.28
N ASP A 143 -32.13 13.30 20.70
CA ASP A 143 -33.04 13.74 21.75
C ASP A 143 -34.01 12.59 22.10
N ASP A 144 -34.00 12.26 23.39
CA ASP A 144 -35.12 11.81 24.22
C ASP A 144 -36.00 10.61 23.79
N ASP A 145 -35.48 9.39 24.02
CA ASP A 145 -36.23 8.31 24.67
C ASP A 145 -35.23 7.32 25.30
N TYR A 146 -35.44 6.87 26.54
CA TYR A 146 -34.52 5.97 27.28
C TYR A 146 -34.63 4.52 26.74
N GLY A 147 -34.39 4.34 25.45
CA GLY A 147 -34.24 3.04 24.80
C GLY A 147 -32.78 2.61 24.77
N ALA A 148 -32.51 1.35 25.09
CA ALA A 148 -31.19 0.77 24.85
C ALA A 148 -30.89 0.79 23.35
N CYS A 149 -29.67 1.21 22.98
CA CYS A 149 -29.21 1.19 21.61
C CYS A 149 -29.21 -0.24 21.06
N ASN A 150 -29.78 -0.44 19.88
CA ASN A 150 -29.92 -1.75 19.24
C ASN A 150 -28.77 -2.03 18.27
N ILE A 151 -27.66 -2.57 18.80
CA ILE A 151 -26.55 -3.07 17.99
C ILE A 151 -26.76 -4.56 17.75
N ASN A 152 -27.02 -4.90 16.49
CA ASN A 152 -27.21 -6.26 16.02
C ASN A 152 -26.04 -6.72 15.14
N MET A 153 -26.10 -7.95 14.62
CA MET A 153 -25.04 -8.48 13.77
C MET A 153 -25.00 -7.79 12.38
N GLU A 154 -26.06 -7.11 11.96
CA GLU A 154 -26.11 -6.35 10.70
C GLU A 154 -25.19 -5.13 10.73
N SER A 155 -24.93 -4.59 11.94
CA SER A 155 -23.92 -3.54 12.15
C SER A 155 -22.49 -3.99 11.80
N PHE A 156 -22.25 -5.30 11.65
CA PHE A 156 -20.95 -5.89 11.34
C PHE A 156 -20.92 -6.37 9.88
N LEU A 157 -20.27 -5.59 9.01
CA LEU A 157 -20.15 -5.90 7.58
C LEU A 157 -19.51 -7.27 7.33
N TYR A 158 -20.23 -8.16 6.62
CA TYR A 158 -19.80 -9.53 6.33
C TYR A 158 -19.35 -10.30 7.59
N ALA A 159 -20.18 -10.21 8.64
CA ALA A 159 -20.11 -10.90 9.92
C ALA A 159 -19.56 -12.35 9.89
N ASP A 160 -19.90 -13.12 8.85
CA ASP A 160 -19.52 -14.54 8.71
C ASP A 160 -18.14 -14.73 8.07
N GLU A 161 -17.67 -13.76 7.29
CA GLU A 161 -16.40 -13.82 6.55
C GLU A 161 -15.29 -13.04 7.25
N VAL A 162 -15.64 -12.03 8.06
CA VAL A 162 -14.71 -11.09 8.70
C VAL A 162 -14.58 -11.39 10.18
N LYS A 163 -13.34 -11.45 10.68
CA LYS A 163 -13.08 -11.71 12.09
C LYS A 163 -13.13 -10.42 12.90
N TYR A 164 -14.21 -10.24 13.65
CA TYR A 164 -14.37 -9.12 14.58
C TYR A 164 -13.86 -9.46 15.98
N GLY A 165 -13.71 -8.41 16.80
CA GLY A 165 -13.21 -8.49 18.17
C GLY A 165 -14.22 -9.07 19.15
N VAL A 166 -14.10 -8.64 20.42
CA VAL A 166 -14.93 -9.17 21.51
C VAL A 166 -16.37 -8.70 21.45
N SER A 167 -16.64 -7.51 20.89
CA SER A 167 -17.98 -6.95 20.71
C SER A 167 -18.90 -7.86 19.90
N ALA A 168 -18.41 -8.41 18.78
CA ALA A 168 -19.17 -9.34 17.96
C ALA A 168 -19.58 -10.61 18.74
N ARG A 169 -18.78 -11.03 19.74
CA ARG A 169 -19.18 -12.14 20.62
C ARG A 169 -20.31 -11.75 21.56
N PHE A 170 -20.35 -10.51 22.04
CA PHE A 170 -21.46 -10.02 22.87
C PHE A 170 -22.75 -9.99 22.05
N VAL A 171 -22.68 -9.40 20.85
CA VAL A 171 -23.82 -9.26 19.95
C VAL A 171 -24.37 -10.61 19.49
N LYS A 172 -23.49 -11.59 19.19
CA LYS A 172 -23.90 -12.98 18.88
C LYS A 172 -24.65 -13.67 20.02
N GLN A 173 -24.45 -13.23 21.26
CA GLN A 173 -25.18 -13.75 22.44
C GLN A 173 -26.38 -12.87 22.82
N GLY A 174 -26.76 -11.92 21.96
CA GLY A 174 -27.90 -11.01 22.15
C GLY A 174 -27.61 -9.77 23.01
N PHE A 175 -26.35 -9.51 23.36
CA PHE A 175 -25.97 -8.33 24.14
C PHE A 175 -25.50 -7.19 23.23
N SER A 176 -26.21 -6.07 23.29
CA SER A 176 -25.87 -4.83 22.60
C SER A 176 -24.93 -3.95 23.46
N PRO A 177 -23.72 -3.63 22.96
CA PRO A 177 -22.80 -2.72 23.64
C PRO A 177 -23.24 -1.26 23.48
N GLN A 178 -23.65 -0.63 24.57
CA GLN A 178 -24.21 0.73 24.55
C GLN A 178 -23.18 1.81 24.21
N CYS A 179 -21.92 1.60 24.59
CA CYS A 179 -20.82 2.51 24.29
C CYS A 179 -20.54 2.71 22.79
N PHE A 180 -21.08 1.87 21.90
CA PHE A 180 -20.99 2.09 20.46
C PHE A 180 -21.78 3.31 20.00
N CYS A 181 -22.81 3.69 20.76
CA CYS A 181 -23.73 4.75 20.45
C CYS A 181 -23.31 6.05 21.15
N ASP A 182 -22.74 5.93 22.36
CA ASP A 182 -22.18 7.07 23.10
C ASP A 182 -20.82 7.54 22.54
N ASN A 183 -20.00 6.60 22.05
CA ASN A 183 -18.63 6.87 21.62
C ASN A 183 -18.33 6.27 20.24
N LEU A 184 -18.41 7.13 19.21
CA LEU A 184 -18.14 6.76 17.83
C LEU A 184 -16.73 6.19 17.61
N ASP A 185 -15.74 6.56 18.42
CA ASP A 185 -14.38 6.01 18.30
C ASP A 185 -14.32 4.53 18.72
N CYS A 186 -15.16 4.10 19.66
CA CYS A 186 -15.25 2.70 20.05
C CYS A 186 -15.78 1.86 18.89
N PHE A 187 -16.92 2.25 18.30
CA PHE A 187 -17.49 1.57 17.13
C PHE A 187 -16.52 1.57 15.93
N ARG A 188 -15.94 2.73 15.61
CA ARG A 188 -14.99 2.89 14.51
C ARG A 188 -13.78 1.96 14.67
N ASN A 189 -13.18 1.88 15.85
CA ASN A 189 -11.97 1.07 16.05
C ASN A 189 -12.25 -0.43 16.11
N ASP A 190 -13.34 -0.83 16.76
CA ASP A 190 -13.63 -2.25 17.01
C ASP A 190 -14.34 -2.94 15.82
N VAL A 191 -15.13 -2.19 15.06
CA VAL A 191 -15.87 -2.69 13.89
C VAL A 191 -15.20 -2.22 12.59
N VAL A 192 -15.22 -0.92 12.32
CA VAL A 192 -14.85 -0.41 10.98
C VAL A 192 -13.38 -0.62 10.66
N ILE A 193 -12.47 -0.25 11.55
CA ILE A 193 -11.02 -0.43 11.35
C ILE A 193 -10.65 -1.91 11.32
N ALA A 194 -11.32 -2.76 12.09
CA ALA A 194 -11.11 -4.21 12.07
C ALA A 194 -11.46 -4.82 10.69
N PHE A 195 -12.57 -4.36 10.10
CA PHE A 195 -12.98 -4.70 8.73
C PHE A 195 -11.95 -4.22 7.70
N LEU A 196 -11.63 -2.92 7.70
CA LEU A 196 -10.72 -2.31 6.71
C LEU A 196 -9.32 -2.92 6.77
N ARG A 197 -8.80 -3.20 7.97
CA ARG A 197 -7.48 -3.83 8.13
C ARG A 197 -7.43 -5.20 7.45
N GLN A 198 -8.49 -6.00 7.57
CA GLN A 198 -8.57 -7.28 6.89
C GLN A 198 -8.73 -7.11 5.39
N LEU A 199 -9.58 -6.18 4.95
CA LEU A 199 -9.81 -5.90 3.53
C LEU A 199 -8.49 -5.51 2.83
N TYR A 200 -7.69 -4.62 3.43
CA TYR A 200 -6.48 -4.05 2.84
C TYR A 200 -5.22 -4.88 3.06
N PHE A 201 -5.24 -5.87 3.96
CA PHE A 201 -4.06 -6.68 4.29
C PHE A 201 -3.37 -7.29 3.07
N PHE A 202 -4.14 -7.88 2.16
CA PHE A 202 -3.59 -8.53 0.97
C PHE A 202 -3.17 -7.53 -0.12
N PRO A 203 -4.01 -6.54 -0.51
CA PRO A 203 -3.57 -5.44 -1.39
C PRO A 203 -2.26 -4.78 -0.93
N ARG A 204 -2.13 -4.48 0.37
CA ARG A 204 -0.90 -3.88 0.93
C ARG A 204 0.34 -4.70 0.63
N LYS A 205 0.28 -6.03 0.77
CA LYS A 205 1.40 -6.93 0.43
C LYS A 205 1.69 -6.96 -1.06
N LEU A 206 0.65 -6.94 -1.90
CA LEU A 206 0.83 -6.88 -3.34
C LEU A 206 1.53 -5.59 -3.78
N PHE A 207 1.23 -4.44 -3.18
CA PHE A 207 1.90 -3.18 -3.52
C PHE A 207 3.40 -3.17 -3.17
N LEU A 208 3.88 -4.03 -2.27
CA LEU A 208 5.32 -4.20 -2.04
C LEU A 208 6.05 -4.72 -3.28
N SER A 209 5.37 -5.47 -4.17
CA SER A 209 5.98 -5.93 -5.43
C SER A 209 6.33 -4.77 -6.38
N GLN A 210 5.68 -3.62 -6.22
CA GLN A 210 5.93 -2.43 -7.05
C GLN A 210 7.31 -1.82 -6.79
N TYR A 211 7.90 -1.98 -5.59
CA TYR A 211 9.29 -1.58 -5.35
C TYR A 211 10.25 -2.32 -6.28
N ALA A 212 10.10 -3.65 -6.37
CA ALA A 212 10.96 -4.48 -7.21
C ALA A 212 10.70 -4.23 -8.70
N LEU A 213 9.41 -4.18 -9.09
CA LEU A 213 9.01 -3.99 -10.48
C LEU A 213 9.42 -2.59 -10.98
N GLY A 214 9.08 -1.54 -10.24
CA GLY A 214 9.44 -0.16 -10.55
C GLY A 214 10.96 0.05 -10.54
N GLY A 215 11.66 -0.49 -9.54
CA GLY A 215 13.13 -0.42 -9.47
C GLY A 215 13.81 -1.06 -10.69
N LEU A 216 13.33 -2.22 -11.13
CA LEU A 216 13.85 -2.88 -12.33
C LEU A 216 13.54 -2.08 -13.60
N THR A 217 12.32 -1.53 -13.72
CA THR A 217 11.94 -0.65 -14.83
C THR A 217 12.83 0.58 -14.93
N ILE A 218 13.13 1.24 -13.81
CA ILE A 218 14.05 2.40 -13.76
C ILE A 218 15.44 1.96 -14.25
N PHE A 219 15.98 0.89 -13.68
CA PHE A 219 17.33 0.42 -13.99
C PHE A 219 17.49 0.10 -15.49
N LEU A 220 16.57 -0.68 -16.06
CA LEU A 220 16.66 -1.11 -17.46
C LEU A 220 16.51 0.06 -18.43
N ASN A 221 15.57 0.98 -18.18
CA ASN A 221 15.38 2.15 -19.04
C ASN A 221 16.51 3.18 -18.90
N PHE A 222 17.10 3.31 -17.71
CA PHE A 222 18.33 4.08 -17.52
C PHE A 222 19.49 3.52 -18.35
N VAL A 223 19.67 2.19 -18.39
CA VAL A 223 20.68 1.55 -19.24
C VAL A 223 20.43 1.85 -20.73
N VAL A 224 19.17 1.80 -21.18
CA VAL A 224 18.82 2.15 -22.57
C VAL A 224 19.22 3.60 -22.89
N LEU A 225 18.84 4.55 -22.03
CA LEU A 225 19.21 5.97 -22.19
C LEU A 225 20.72 6.16 -22.21
N PHE A 226 21.44 5.52 -21.29
CA PHE A 226 22.88 5.60 -21.21
C PHE A 226 23.58 5.07 -22.47
N VAL A 227 23.13 3.93 -23.00
CA VAL A 227 23.66 3.35 -24.25
C VAL A 227 23.40 4.28 -25.44
N ILE A 228 22.20 4.87 -25.53
CA ILE A 228 21.86 5.82 -26.59
C ILE A 228 22.73 7.08 -26.48
N MET A 229 22.87 7.65 -25.28
CA MET A 229 23.66 8.86 -25.03
C MET A 229 25.16 8.63 -25.27
N GLY A 230 25.69 7.45 -24.92
CA GLY A 230 27.09 7.09 -25.09
C GLY A 230 27.52 6.74 -26.51
N SER A 231 26.58 6.48 -27.43
CA SER A 231 26.89 6.08 -28.80
C SER A 231 26.53 7.17 -29.82
N ARG A 232 27.55 7.79 -30.42
CA ARG A 232 27.36 8.80 -31.49
C ARG A 232 26.53 8.26 -32.65
N MET A 233 26.72 6.99 -33.03
CA MET A 233 25.98 6.33 -34.11
C MET A 233 24.48 6.21 -33.80
N LEU A 234 24.10 6.01 -32.54
CA LEU A 234 22.70 5.95 -32.13
C LEU A 234 22.09 7.35 -32.09
N ARG A 235 22.79 8.35 -31.54
CA ARG A 235 22.32 9.76 -31.45
C ARG A 235 22.14 10.48 -32.78
N GLU A 236 22.80 10.02 -33.83
CA GLU A 236 22.65 10.58 -35.18
C GLU A 236 21.44 10.01 -35.92
N ASN A 237 20.79 8.97 -35.39
CA ASN A 237 19.65 8.30 -36.02
C ASN A 237 18.32 8.66 -35.34
N THR A 238 17.37 9.14 -36.13
CA THR A 238 16.07 9.68 -35.71
C THR A 238 15.22 8.70 -34.92
N SER A 239 15.17 7.43 -35.34
CA SER A 239 14.38 6.43 -34.62
C SER A 239 14.91 6.15 -33.20
N PHE A 240 16.21 6.37 -32.94
CA PHE A 240 16.77 6.22 -31.59
C PHE A 240 16.54 7.44 -30.69
N ILE A 241 16.26 8.61 -31.27
CA ILE A 241 15.78 9.78 -30.51
C ILE A 241 14.38 9.49 -29.97
N LEU A 242 13.49 8.93 -30.80
CA LEU A 242 12.15 8.50 -30.36
C LEU A 242 12.21 7.36 -29.34
N VAL A 243 13.10 6.37 -29.51
CA VAL A 243 13.32 5.31 -28.51
C VAL A 243 13.87 5.87 -27.19
N GLY A 244 14.76 6.86 -27.26
CA GLY A 244 15.23 7.57 -26.05
C GLY A 244 14.11 8.32 -25.34
N SER A 245 13.25 9.01 -26.09
CA SER A 245 12.05 9.67 -25.54
C SER A 245 11.12 8.67 -24.85
N MET A 246 10.87 7.51 -25.47
CA MET A 246 10.07 6.43 -24.89
C MET A 246 10.71 5.84 -23.62
N ALA A 247 12.02 5.59 -23.61
CA ALA A 247 12.74 5.11 -22.42
C ALA A 247 12.70 6.14 -21.26
N MET A 248 12.68 7.44 -21.56
CA MET A 248 12.49 8.48 -20.54
C MET A 248 11.07 8.43 -19.96
N SER A 249 10.04 8.26 -20.80
CA SER A 249 8.66 8.05 -20.34
C SER A 249 8.53 6.81 -19.47
N ASP A 250 9.11 5.68 -19.88
CA ASP A 250 9.11 4.43 -19.13
C ASP A 250 9.84 4.54 -17.77
N LEU A 251 10.88 5.36 -17.70
CA LEU A 251 11.57 5.69 -16.44
C LEU A 251 10.65 6.44 -15.48
N LEU A 252 9.83 7.39 -15.96
CA LEU A 252 8.82 8.07 -15.13
C LEU A 252 7.77 7.09 -14.59
N ILE A 253 7.35 6.10 -15.40
CA ILE A 253 6.44 5.04 -14.94
C ILE A 253 7.08 4.19 -13.85
N GLY A 254 8.39 3.89 -13.96
CA GLY A 254 9.14 3.22 -12.91
C GLY A 254 9.21 4.02 -11.61
N ILE A 255 9.48 5.33 -11.68
CA ILE A 255 9.48 6.24 -10.51
C ILE A 255 8.10 6.29 -9.86
N TYR A 256 7.05 6.43 -10.67
CA TYR A 256 5.66 6.38 -10.21
C TYR A 256 5.34 5.06 -9.48
N SER A 257 5.74 3.91 -10.04
CA SER A 257 5.52 2.59 -9.45
C SER A 257 6.18 2.45 -8.08
N VAL A 258 7.41 2.97 -7.90
CA VAL A 258 8.08 3.00 -6.60
C VAL A 258 7.38 3.96 -5.63
N ALA A 259 6.95 5.13 -6.09
CA ALA A 259 6.28 6.12 -5.25
C ALA A 259 4.93 5.58 -4.73
N ILE A 260 4.12 4.96 -5.60
CA ILE A 260 2.82 4.40 -5.21
C ILE A 260 2.98 3.20 -4.28
N ALA A 261 4.08 2.45 -4.33
CA ALA A 261 4.37 1.39 -3.35
C ALA A 261 4.42 1.91 -1.89
N LYS A 262 4.81 3.18 -1.70
CA LYS A 262 4.85 3.84 -0.38
C LYS A 262 3.57 4.60 -0.06
N TYR A 263 3.11 5.43 -1.00
CA TYR A 263 2.07 6.44 -0.78
C TYR A 263 0.67 5.99 -1.22
N ASN A 264 0.49 4.70 -1.54
CA ASN A 264 -0.86 4.13 -1.72
C ASN A 264 -1.64 4.14 -0.40
N LEU A 265 -2.96 4.20 -0.53
CA LEU A 265 -3.90 4.19 0.59
C LEU A 265 -3.74 2.97 1.52
N PHE A 266 -3.41 1.80 0.97
CA PHE A 266 -3.39 0.55 1.75
C PHE A 266 -2.19 0.46 2.69
N ASN A 267 -1.22 1.36 2.58
CA ASN A 267 -0.05 1.41 3.45
C ASN A 267 -0.18 2.41 4.60
N ASP A 268 -1.27 3.20 4.65
CA ASP A 268 -1.54 4.13 5.75
C ASP A 268 -1.76 3.36 7.07
N ALA A 269 -1.22 3.89 8.17
CA ALA A 269 -1.19 3.19 9.46
C ALA A 269 -2.58 3.05 10.09
N ASN A 270 -3.45 4.02 9.85
CA ASN A 270 -4.84 4.02 10.27
C ASN A 270 -5.71 3.97 9.02
N PRO A 271 -6.33 2.82 8.68
CA PRO A 271 -7.18 2.73 7.52
C PRO A 271 -8.41 3.60 7.75
N VAL A 272 -8.61 4.57 6.87
CA VAL A 272 -9.71 5.53 6.92
C VAL A 272 -10.84 5.06 6.00
N LEU A 273 -12.08 5.38 6.34
CA LEU A 273 -13.21 5.08 5.45
C LEU A 273 -13.03 5.77 4.09
N PRO A 274 -13.55 5.16 3.01
CA PRO A 274 -13.43 5.71 1.67
C PRO A 274 -13.93 7.14 1.50
N ARG A 275 -15.05 7.49 2.16
CA ARG A 275 -15.66 8.83 2.10
C ARG A 275 -14.74 9.92 2.67
N VAL A 276 -14.02 9.64 3.77
CA VAL A 276 -13.15 10.63 4.44
C VAL A 276 -11.83 10.84 3.68
N VAL A 277 -11.29 9.79 3.04
CA VAL A 277 -10.10 9.91 2.18
C VAL A 277 -10.37 10.76 0.93
N MET A 278 -11.64 10.90 0.54
CA MET A 278 -12.01 11.76 -0.57
C MET A 278 -11.99 13.24 -0.30
N GLU A 279 -12.00 13.61 0.97
CA GLU A 279 -12.08 14.99 1.42
C GLU A 279 -10.71 15.56 1.81
N ASP A 280 -9.80 14.69 2.27
CA ASP A 280 -8.47 15.06 2.75
C ASP A 280 -7.37 14.70 1.73
N ASP A 281 -7.10 15.61 0.79
CA ASP A 281 -6.20 15.34 -0.34
C ASP A 281 -4.74 15.62 0.01
N SER A 282 -3.91 14.57 0.05
CA SER A 282 -2.49 14.69 0.36
C SER A 282 -1.71 15.25 -0.83
N SER A 283 -0.94 16.32 -0.61
CA SER A 283 -0.09 16.97 -1.62
C SER A 283 0.85 16.04 -2.41
N MET A 284 1.22 14.89 -1.84
CA MET A 284 2.08 13.90 -2.49
C MET A 284 1.40 13.18 -3.67
N CYS A 285 0.09 12.88 -3.59
CA CYS A 285 -0.61 12.16 -4.67
C CYS A 285 -0.68 13.01 -5.95
N THR A 286 -0.86 14.32 -5.82
CA THR A 286 -0.91 15.24 -6.95
C THR A 286 0.40 15.24 -7.75
N PHE A 287 1.54 15.23 -7.06
CA PHE A 287 2.85 15.15 -7.70
C PHE A 287 3.10 13.78 -8.35
N ILE A 288 2.72 12.69 -7.66
CA ILE A 288 2.82 11.32 -8.20
C ILE A 288 1.98 11.18 -9.48
N GLY A 289 0.78 11.76 -9.50
CA GLY A 289 -0.09 11.73 -10.67
C GLY A 289 0.43 12.55 -11.85
N MET A 290 1.07 13.70 -11.60
CA MET A 290 1.77 14.45 -12.63
C MET A 290 2.88 13.64 -13.30
N ILE A 291 3.70 12.91 -12.51
CA ILE A 291 4.75 12.02 -13.02
C ILE A 291 4.15 10.95 -13.94
N PHE A 292 3.08 10.28 -13.47
CA PHE A 292 2.40 9.24 -14.24
C PHE A 292 1.83 9.78 -15.55
N ALA A 293 1.05 10.87 -15.48
CA ALA A 293 0.40 11.46 -16.64
C ALA A 293 1.42 11.92 -17.68
N SER A 294 2.51 12.56 -17.25
CA SER A 294 3.61 12.98 -18.13
C SER A 294 4.26 11.77 -18.82
N GLY A 295 4.51 10.69 -18.08
CA GLY A 295 5.05 9.44 -18.63
C GLY A 295 4.12 8.81 -19.67
N GLN A 296 2.85 8.58 -19.31
CA GLN A 296 1.91 7.89 -20.19
C GLN A 296 1.54 8.69 -21.44
N VAL A 297 1.15 9.96 -21.32
CA VAL A 297 0.77 10.78 -22.48
C VAL A 297 1.90 10.81 -23.50
N THR A 298 3.13 11.01 -23.01
CA THR A 298 4.31 11.08 -23.88
C THR A 298 4.61 9.74 -24.54
N ALA A 299 4.45 8.61 -23.83
CA ALA A 299 4.63 7.27 -24.40
C ALA A 299 3.63 6.99 -25.54
N VAL A 300 2.35 7.35 -25.37
CA VAL A 300 1.30 7.18 -26.39
C VAL A 300 1.64 7.96 -27.66
N VAL A 301 1.97 9.25 -27.52
CA VAL A 301 2.27 10.11 -28.66
C VAL A 301 3.56 9.67 -29.37
N ASN A 302 4.61 9.29 -28.61
CA ASN A 302 5.84 8.74 -29.19
C ASN A 302 5.58 7.45 -29.98
N SER A 303 4.69 6.58 -29.50
CA SER A 303 4.31 5.35 -30.20
C SER A 303 3.62 5.66 -31.54
N LEU A 304 2.70 6.62 -31.56
CA LEU A 304 2.05 7.06 -32.79
C LEU A 304 3.05 7.66 -33.80
N LEU A 305 3.94 8.54 -33.34
CA LEU A 305 4.99 9.13 -34.18
C LEU A 305 5.91 8.07 -34.79
N LEU A 306 6.26 7.05 -34.01
CA LEU A 306 7.07 5.93 -34.47
C LEU A 306 6.38 5.15 -35.60
N THR A 307 5.08 4.91 -35.44
CA THR A 307 4.26 4.22 -36.43
C THR A 307 4.10 5.05 -37.70
N LEU A 308 3.87 6.36 -37.54
CA LEU A 308 3.75 7.29 -38.65
C LEU A 308 5.05 7.40 -39.45
N GLU A 309 6.21 7.52 -38.78
CA GLU A 309 7.53 7.51 -39.44
C GLU A 309 7.68 6.25 -40.32
N ARG A 310 7.26 5.09 -39.80
CA ARG A 310 7.37 3.81 -40.53
C ARG A 310 6.39 3.72 -41.69
N TYR A 311 5.15 4.17 -41.50
CA TYR A 311 4.15 4.23 -42.54
C TYR A 311 4.65 5.06 -43.73
N LEU A 312 5.12 6.28 -43.48
CA LEU A 312 5.60 7.18 -44.52
C LEU A 312 6.79 6.60 -45.30
N VAL A 313 7.76 6.00 -44.60
CA VAL A 313 8.95 5.42 -45.24
C VAL A 313 8.60 4.18 -46.09
N ILE A 314 7.65 3.35 -45.66
CA ILE A 314 7.32 2.08 -46.35
C ILE A 314 6.38 2.32 -47.54
N VAL A 315 5.35 3.15 -47.37
CA VAL A 315 4.29 3.32 -48.36
C VAL A 315 4.70 4.30 -49.48
N TYR A 316 5.40 5.38 -49.15
CA TYR A 316 5.70 6.45 -50.12
C TYR A 316 7.06 6.33 -50.83
N PHE A 317 7.81 5.24 -50.63
CA PHE A 317 9.07 4.84 -51.31
C PHE A 317 10.01 5.96 -51.84
N ASP A 318 10.10 7.10 -51.14
CA ASP A 318 11.12 8.13 -51.32
C ASP A 318 11.78 8.37 -49.96
N GLY A 319 12.60 7.39 -49.55
CA GLY A 319 13.15 7.24 -48.21
C GLY A 319 14.09 8.37 -47.73
N SER A 320 14.36 9.37 -48.58
CA SER A 320 15.17 10.55 -48.25
C SER A 320 14.31 11.77 -47.88
N ARG A 321 13.18 11.99 -48.57
CA ARG A 321 12.34 13.18 -48.35
C ARG A 321 11.47 13.11 -47.11
N TYR A 322 10.94 11.93 -46.78
CA TYR A 322 9.96 11.76 -45.70
C TYR A 322 10.56 11.33 -44.36
N ARG A 323 11.89 11.21 -44.26
CA ARG A 323 12.57 11.04 -42.97
C ARG A 323 12.67 12.38 -42.26
N PHE A 324 12.23 12.44 -41.02
CA PHE A 324 12.39 13.64 -40.20
C PHE A 324 13.87 14.02 -40.11
N LYS A 325 14.19 15.28 -40.38
CA LYS A 325 15.53 15.80 -40.07
C LYS A 325 15.72 15.79 -38.56
N LYS A 326 16.93 15.46 -38.08
CA LYS A 326 17.26 15.39 -36.65
C LYS A 326 16.82 16.63 -35.87
N ARG A 327 17.11 17.83 -36.39
CA ARG A 327 16.77 19.11 -35.73
C ARG A 327 15.25 19.27 -35.56
N THR A 328 14.49 18.97 -36.62
CA THR A 328 13.02 19.02 -36.62
C THR A 328 12.44 18.01 -35.64
N LEU A 329 12.93 16.77 -35.64
CA LEU A 329 12.45 15.74 -34.71
C LEU A 329 12.73 16.11 -33.26
N LEU A 330 13.91 16.65 -32.96
CA LEU A 330 14.26 17.06 -31.61
C LEU A 330 13.36 18.22 -31.14
N ALA A 331 13.07 19.19 -32.01
CA ALA A 331 12.10 20.25 -31.71
C ALA A 331 10.69 19.71 -31.45
N ILE A 332 10.20 18.77 -32.29
CA ILE A 332 8.89 18.12 -32.09
C ILE A 332 8.85 17.41 -30.74
N VAL A 333 9.85 16.58 -30.42
CA VAL A 333 9.90 15.84 -29.16
C VAL A 333 9.98 16.80 -27.96
N SER A 334 10.78 17.87 -28.03
CA SER A 334 10.86 18.86 -26.97
C SER A 334 9.54 19.60 -26.74
N LEU A 335 8.86 20.04 -27.81
CA LEU A 335 7.54 20.68 -27.70
C LEU A 335 6.50 19.72 -27.12
N LEU A 336 6.55 18.44 -27.50
CA LEU A 336 5.67 17.42 -26.93
C LEU A 336 5.89 17.26 -25.43
N TRP A 337 7.13 17.15 -24.97
CA TRP A 337 7.42 17.07 -23.53
C TRP A 337 6.90 18.30 -22.76
N VAL A 338 7.06 19.50 -23.32
CA VAL A 338 6.51 20.72 -22.70
C VAL A 338 4.99 20.63 -22.63
N ALA A 339 4.32 20.28 -23.73
CA ALA A 339 2.87 20.18 -23.78
C ALA A 339 2.32 19.11 -22.82
N THR A 340 2.97 17.95 -22.70
CA THR A 340 2.52 16.87 -21.81
C THR A 340 2.71 17.22 -20.34
N VAL A 341 3.82 17.87 -19.98
CA VAL A 341 4.06 18.34 -18.62
C VAL A 341 3.07 19.44 -18.22
N VAL A 342 2.78 20.39 -19.12
CA VAL A 342 1.76 21.42 -18.91
C VAL A 342 0.40 20.78 -18.67
N PHE A 343 -0.01 19.85 -19.53
CA PHE A 343 -1.27 19.11 -19.36
C PHE A 343 -1.33 18.35 -18.02
N ALA A 344 -0.28 17.64 -17.65
CA ALA A 344 -0.19 16.90 -16.39
C ALA A 344 -0.18 17.81 -15.15
N SER A 345 0.16 19.09 -15.30
CA SER A 345 0.17 20.07 -14.21
C SER A 345 -1.17 20.78 -13.99
N LEU A 346 -2.13 20.67 -14.91
CA LEU A 346 -3.44 21.33 -14.79
C LEU A 346 -4.19 20.98 -13.49
N PRO A 347 -4.20 19.72 -13.01
CA PRO A 347 -4.84 19.37 -11.74
C PRO A 347 -4.13 19.96 -10.52
N ILE A 348 -2.81 20.23 -10.60
CA ILE A 348 -2.07 20.90 -9.50
C ILE A 348 -2.56 22.35 -9.34
N MET A 349 -2.88 23.00 -10.46
CA MET A 349 -3.41 24.36 -10.48
C MET A 349 -4.90 24.43 -10.13
N GLY A 350 -5.56 23.29 -9.86
CA GLY A 350 -6.98 23.23 -9.54
C GLY A 350 -7.90 23.67 -10.68
N VAL A 351 -7.42 23.60 -11.93
CA VAL A 351 -8.24 23.96 -13.11
C VAL A 351 -9.45 23.03 -13.17
N ASN A 352 -10.65 23.61 -13.25
CA ASN A 352 -11.93 22.88 -13.22
C ASN A 352 -12.05 21.90 -12.03
N THR A 353 -11.46 22.25 -10.87
CA THR A 353 -11.45 21.47 -9.63
C THR A 353 -10.96 20.02 -9.79
N LEU A 354 -10.14 19.76 -10.80
CA LEU A 354 -9.52 18.45 -11.04
C LEU A 354 -8.44 18.15 -10.00
N LYS A 355 -8.45 16.93 -9.45
CA LYS A 355 -7.46 16.43 -8.49
C LYS A 355 -7.08 14.97 -8.75
N TYR A 356 -5.89 14.56 -8.33
CA TYR A 356 -5.45 13.16 -8.41
C TYR A 356 -5.78 12.44 -7.11
N HIS A 357 -6.44 11.28 -7.19
CA HIS A 357 -6.96 10.60 -6.00
C HIS A 357 -6.16 9.35 -5.61
N LYS A 358 -5.91 9.16 -4.30
CA LYS A 358 -5.24 7.94 -3.79
C LYS A 358 -6.01 6.64 -4.11
N TRP A 359 -7.35 6.70 -4.08
CA TRP A 359 -8.22 5.56 -4.43
C TRP A 359 -7.96 5.04 -5.84
N PHE A 360 -7.75 5.96 -6.78
CA PHE A 360 -7.42 5.67 -8.18
C PHE A 360 -5.91 5.68 -8.43
N GLN A 361 -5.12 5.41 -7.39
CA GLN A 361 -3.66 5.28 -7.46
C GLN A 361 -2.95 6.49 -8.08
N CYS A 362 -3.54 7.68 -7.97
CA CYS A 362 -3.04 8.90 -8.58
C CYS A 362 -2.86 8.80 -10.11
N THR A 363 -3.52 7.88 -10.83
CA THR A 363 -3.26 7.70 -12.28
C THR A 363 -4.01 8.68 -13.17
N LEU A 364 -5.23 9.04 -12.81
CA LEU A 364 -6.07 9.95 -13.60
C LEU A 364 -6.61 11.07 -12.72
N PRO A 365 -6.74 12.29 -13.25
CA PRO A 365 -7.42 13.37 -12.53
C PRO A 365 -8.93 13.12 -12.53
N PHE A 366 -9.59 13.45 -11.42
CA PHE A 366 -11.03 13.39 -11.21
C PHE A 366 -11.52 14.73 -10.69
N HIS A 367 -12.81 15.05 -10.87
CA HIS A 367 -13.41 16.26 -10.31
C HIS A 367 -13.54 16.12 -8.80
N SER A 368 -13.29 17.19 -8.06
CA SER A 368 -13.48 17.24 -6.61
C SER A 368 -14.97 17.43 -6.29
N GLY A 369 -15.64 16.42 -5.74
CA GLY A 369 -17.08 16.48 -5.39
C GLY A 369 -17.57 15.26 -4.60
N LYS A 370 -18.77 15.36 -3.99
CA LYS A 370 -19.38 14.30 -3.16
C LYS A 370 -19.90 13.10 -3.98
N GLY A 371 -20.19 13.29 -5.27
CA GLY A 371 -20.69 12.25 -6.16
C GLY A 371 -19.59 11.59 -7.00
N ILE A 372 -19.17 10.37 -6.65
CA ILE A 372 -18.22 9.58 -7.47
C ILE A 372 -18.87 9.13 -8.80
N LEU A 373 -20.21 9.00 -8.82
CA LEU A 373 -21.02 8.65 -9.99
C LEU A 373 -21.03 9.73 -11.08
N GLU A 374 -20.71 10.98 -10.73
CA GLU A 374 -20.28 11.99 -11.70
C GLU A 374 -18.82 11.73 -12.06
N THR A 375 -18.55 10.52 -12.56
CA THR A 375 -17.26 10.18 -13.14
C THR A 375 -16.92 11.26 -14.14
N SER A 376 -15.95 12.12 -13.81
CA SER A 376 -15.72 13.35 -14.56
C SER A 376 -15.63 13.02 -16.03
N ASP A 377 -16.52 13.60 -16.84
CA ASP A 377 -16.52 13.45 -18.30
C ASP A 377 -15.12 13.73 -18.88
N VAL A 378 -14.31 14.53 -18.18
CA VAL A 378 -12.90 14.78 -18.48
C VAL A 378 -12.05 13.51 -18.39
N THR A 379 -12.15 12.73 -17.32
CA THR A 379 -11.41 11.47 -17.14
C THR A 379 -11.79 10.45 -18.20
N LEU A 380 -13.09 10.35 -18.49
CA LEU A 380 -13.61 9.48 -19.55
C LEU A 380 -13.13 9.95 -20.92
N SER A 381 -13.17 11.25 -21.19
CA SER A 381 -12.71 11.87 -22.44
C SER A 381 -11.21 11.67 -22.66
N ILE A 382 -10.38 11.83 -21.62
CA ILE A 382 -8.94 11.57 -21.69
C ILE A 382 -8.68 10.09 -22.00
N SER A 383 -9.37 9.19 -21.29
CA SER A 383 -9.23 7.74 -21.48
C SER A 383 -9.66 7.32 -22.90
N ALA A 384 -10.79 7.84 -23.38
CA ALA A 384 -11.27 7.62 -24.74
C ALA A 384 -10.30 8.17 -25.80
N SER A 385 -9.73 9.36 -25.57
CA SER A 385 -8.72 9.97 -26.45
C SER A 385 -7.47 9.10 -26.55
N PHE A 386 -6.99 8.52 -25.45
CA PHE A 386 -5.85 7.59 -25.50
C PHE A 386 -6.17 6.32 -26.28
N VAL A 387 -7.35 5.71 -26.04
CA VAL A 387 -7.80 4.53 -26.80
C VAL A 387 -7.88 4.85 -28.29
N PHE A 388 -8.42 6.02 -28.65
CA PHE A 388 -8.49 6.47 -30.05
C PHE A 388 -7.11 6.60 -30.70
N LEU A 389 -6.15 7.25 -30.05
CA LEU A 389 -4.78 7.38 -30.56
C LEU A 389 -4.11 6.01 -30.79
N TYR A 390 -4.38 5.04 -29.92
CA TYR A 390 -3.91 3.68 -30.11
C TYR A 390 -4.60 2.95 -31.27
N LEU A 391 -5.91 3.10 -31.43
CA LEU A 391 -6.65 2.54 -32.57
C LEU A 391 -6.14 3.13 -33.89
N MET A 392 -5.84 4.43 -33.93
CA MET A 392 -5.17 5.05 -35.07
C MET A 392 -3.82 4.40 -35.35
N SER A 393 -2.99 4.19 -34.32
CA SER A 393 -1.71 3.50 -34.48
C SER A 393 -1.88 2.07 -35.01
N LEU A 394 -2.88 1.32 -34.54
CA LEU A 394 -3.18 -0.03 -35.01
C LEU A 394 -3.63 -0.03 -36.48
N GLY A 395 -4.49 0.93 -36.85
CA GLY A 395 -4.94 1.13 -38.24
C GLY A 395 -3.77 1.41 -39.19
N LEU A 396 -2.83 2.28 -38.79
CA LEU A 396 -1.62 2.54 -39.57
C LEU A 396 -0.77 1.27 -39.76
N TYR A 397 -0.64 0.40 -38.76
CA TYR A 397 0.05 -0.89 -38.94
C TYR A 397 -0.67 -1.84 -39.88
N ALA A 398 -2.01 -1.90 -39.79
CA ALA A 398 -2.80 -2.71 -40.71
C ALA A 398 -2.55 -2.24 -42.16
N LEU A 399 -2.54 -0.93 -42.41
CA LEU A 399 -2.21 -0.36 -43.72
C LEU A 399 -0.80 -0.73 -44.18
N ILE A 400 0.21 -0.63 -43.31
CA ILE A 400 1.57 -1.09 -43.61
C ILE A 400 1.57 -2.58 -44.00
N PHE A 401 0.87 -3.42 -43.25
CA PHE A 401 0.81 -4.86 -43.49
C PHE A 401 0.16 -5.20 -44.83
N PHE A 402 -0.98 -4.59 -45.13
CA PHE A 402 -1.67 -4.81 -46.42
C PHE A 402 -0.83 -4.31 -47.60
N TYR A 403 -0.19 -3.14 -47.46
CA TYR A 403 0.71 -2.62 -48.49
C TYR A 403 1.86 -3.58 -48.75
N VAL A 404 2.54 -4.06 -47.70
CA VAL A 404 3.64 -5.04 -47.81
C VAL A 404 3.20 -6.36 -48.45
N ARG A 405 1.97 -6.82 -48.18
CA ARG A 405 1.43 -8.06 -48.75
C ARG A 405 1.04 -7.92 -50.23
N LYS A 406 0.52 -6.76 -50.63
CA LYS A 406 0.10 -6.46 -52.01
C LYS A 406 1.28 -6.11 -52.92
N SER A 407 2.28 -5.42 -52.38
CA SER A 407 3.52 -5.09 -53.09
C SER A 407 4.37 -6.35 -53.24
N SER A 408 4.29 -7.01 -54.40
CA SER A 408 5.14 -8.12 -54.86
C SER A 408 6.63 -7.73 -55.00
N VAL A 409 7.28 -7.20 -53.96
CA VAL A 409 8.36 -6.22 -54.21
C VAL A 409 9.73 -6.59 -53.63
N GLN A 410 10.74 -6.26 -54.44
CA GLN A 410 12.17 -5.99 -54.24
C GLN A 410 12.78 -6.20 -52.84
N PHE A 411 14.03 -6.68 -52.84
CA PHE A 411 14.81 -7.04 -51.66
C PHE A 411 14.84 -5.98 -50.53
N GLY A 412 14.78 -4.68 -50.88
CA GLY A 412 14.71 -3.56 -49.93
C GLY A 412 13.41 -3.51 -49.12
N ILE A 413 12.26 -3.79 -49.75
CA ILE A 413 10.95 -3.79 -49.08
C ILE A 413 10.82 -4.99 -48.14
N LYS A 414 11.34 -6.17 -48.51
CA LYS A 414 11.37 -7.34 -47.61
C LYS A 414 12.15 -7.07 -46.31
N ARG A 415 13.22 -6.27 -46.37
CA ARG A 415 14.02 -5.90 -45.19
C ARG A 415 13.26 -4.94 -44.26
N GLU A 416 12.63 -3.91 -44.80
CA GLU A 416 11.82 -2.96 -44.02
C GLU A 416 10.54 -3.61 -43.48
N ALA A 417 9.92 -4.53 -44.23
CA ALA A 417 8.79 -5.34 -43.78
C ALA A 417 9.13 -6.24 -42.58
N LYS A 418 10.29 -6.92 -42.62
CA LYS A 418 10.76 -7.75 -41.50
C LYS A 418 11.06 -6.92 -40.25
N LEU A 419 11.48 -5.66 -40.44
CA LEU A 419 11.64 -4.69 -39.34
C LEU A 419 10.27 -4.24 -38.81
N ALA A 420 9.32 -3.90 -39.68
CA ALA A 420 7.97 -3.48 -39.31
C ALA A 420 7.23 -4.54 -38.48
N LYS A 421 7.33 -5.84 -38.84
CA LYS A 421 6.75 -6.94 -38.06
C LYS A 421 7.25 -6.97 -36.60
N LYS A 422 8.51 -6.59 -36.36
CA LYS A 422 9.08 -6.53 -35.01
C LYS A 422 8.62 -5.30 -34.23
N ILE A 423 8.35 -4.19 -34.92
CA ILE A 423 7.79 -2.99 -34.30
C ILE A 423 6.31 -3.20 -33.96
N ALA A 424 5.58 -3.95 -34.79
CA ALA A 424 4.18 -4.32 -34.50
C ALA A 424 4.04 -5.06 -33.17
N ILE A 425 4.97 -5.97 -32.81
CA ILE A 425 4.96 -6.66 -31.50
C ILE A 425 5.02 -5.67 -30.34
N LEU A 426 5.88 -4.64 -30.42
CA LEU A 426 6.02 -3.58 -29.42
C LEU A 426 4.73 -2.75 -29.30
N VAL A 427 4.13 -2.37 -30.44
CA VAL A 427 2.92 -1.56 -30.42
C VAL A 427 1.71 -2.36 -29.95
N SER A 428 1.62 -3.63 -30.32
CA SER A 428 0.59 -4.54 -29.80
C SER A 428 0.76 -4.78 -28.30
N SER A 429 1.99 -4.95 -27.79
CA SER A 429 2.21 -5.07 -26.34
C SER A 429 1.83 -3.78 -25.61
N ASN A 430 2.26 -2.62 -26.12
CA ASN A 430 1.88 -1.31 -25.58
C ASN A 430 0.36 -1.11 -25.58
N PHE A 431 -0.35 -1.55 -26.62
CA PHE A 431 -1.81 -1.47 -26.69
C PHE A 431 -2.47 -2.38 -25.66
N ILE A 432 -2.09 -3.66 -25.58
CA ILE A 432 -2.71 -4.62 -24.66
C ILE A 432 -2.49 -4.19 -23.21
N PHE A 433 -1.26 -3.85 -22.86
CA PHE A 433 -0.90 -3.43 -21.50
C PHE A 433 -1.36 -2.02 -21.13
N PHE A 434 -1.98 -1.29 -22.05
CA PHE A 434 -2.59 0.01 -21.78
C PHE A 434 -4.13 -0.08 -21.76
N THR A 435 -4.72 -0.72 -22.77
CA THR A 435 -6.17 -0.82 -22.91
C THR A 435 -6.77 -1.66 -21.80
N LEU A 436 -6.13 -2.79 -21.44
CA LEU A 436 -6.64 -3.64 -20.37
C LEU A 436 -6.67 -2.89 -19.01
N PRO A 437 -5.57 -2.26 -18.53
CA PRO A 437 -5.61 -1.44 -17.31
C PRO A 437 -6.61 -0.30 -17.33
N THR A 438 -6.77 0.38 -18.47
CA THR A 438 -7.71 1.49 -18.61
C THR A 438 -9.15 1.01 -18.47
N VAL A 439 -9.50 -0.10 -19.13
CA VAL A 439 -10.83 -0.72 -18.99
C VAL A 439 -11.08 -1.18 -17.55
N LEU A 440 -10.09 -1.84 -16.93
CA LEU A 440 -10.20 -2.29 -15.53
C LEU A 440 -10.40 -1.13 -14.56
N LEU A 441 -9.71 0.00 -14.79
CA LEU A 441 -9.84 1.19 -13.97
C LEU A 441 -11.22 1.85 -14.14
N ILE A 442 -11.74 1.93 -15.37
CA ILE A 442 -13.10 2.44 -15.63
C ILE A 442 -14.15 1.56 -14.92
N ILE A 443 -14.05 0.23 -15.08
CA ILE A 443 -14.94 -0.72 -14.38
C ILE A 443 -14.84 -0.51 -12.87
N TYR A 444 -13.64 -0.34 -12.33
CA TYR A 444 -13.43 -0.09 -10.91
C TYR A 444 -14.12 1.20 -10.44
N VAL A 445 -13.96 2.31 -11.17
CA VAL A 445 -14.59 3.60 -10.85
C VAL A 445 -16.11 3.47 -10.79
N TYR A 446 -16.76 2.87 -11.79
CA TYR A 446 -18.23 2.72 -11.79
C TYR A 446 -18.74 1.79 -10.69
N ASN A 447 -17.99 0.73 -10.39
CA ASN A 447 -18.35 -0.18 -9.30
C ASN A 447 -17.93 0.32 -7.91
N PHE A 448 -17.18 1.43 -7.84
CA PHE A 448 -16.69 1.97 -6.57
C PHE A 448 -17.81 2.47 -5.67
N VAL A 449 -18.99 2.79 -6.23
CA VAL A 449 -20.15 3.21 -5.44
C VAL A 449 -20.72 2.06 -4.63
N HIS A 450 -20.82 0.86 -5.22
CA HIS A 450 -21.18 -0.34 -4.45
C HIS A 450 -20.20 -0.60 -3.30
N PHE A 451 -18.94 -0.21 -3.49
CA PHE A 451 -17.93 -0.26 -2.44
C PHE A 451 -18.15 0.80 -1.35
N LEU A 452 -18.61 2.00 -1.70
CA LEU A 452 -18.97 3.04 -0.72
C LEU A 452 -20.18 2.64 0.15
N ASP A 453 -21.16 1.97 -0.44
CA ASP A 453 -22.42 1.65 0.25
C ASP A 453 -22.38 0.29 0.96
N GLY A 454 -21.22 -0.40 0.94
CA GLY A 454 -21.08 -1.71 1.57
C GLY A 454 -21.96 -2.80 0.94
N SER A 455 -22.55 -2.56 -0.24
CA SER A 455 -23.51 -3.43 -0.92
C SER A 455 -22.86 -4.54 -1.76
N GLY A 456 -21.56 -4.80 -1.57
CA GLY A 456 -20.87 -5.89 -2.24
C GLY A 456 -21.47 -7.25 -1.88
N LYS A 457 -21.48 -8.20 -2.81
CA LYS A 457 -22.06 -9.53 -2.57
C LYS A 457 -21.32 -10.34 -1.51
N SER A 458 -20.01 -10.12 -1.35
CA SER A 458 -19.16 -10.80 -0.36
C SER A 458 -17.91 -10.00 -0.06
N PHE A 459 -17.27 -10.29 1.07
CA PHE A 459 -16.01 -9.66 1.45
C PHE A 459 -14.89 -9.97 0.45
N TRP A 460 -14.88 -11.19 -0.12
CA TRP A 460 -13.94 -11.58 -1.16
C TRP A 460 -14.13 -10.82 -2.46
N SER A 461 -15.38 -10.58 -2.87
CA SER A 461 -15.68 -9.77 -4.05
C SER A 461 -15.18 -8.33 -3.88
N MET A 462 -15.40 -7.74 -2.70
CA MET A 462 -14.90 -6.41 -2.34
C MET A 462 -13.37 -6.35 -2.38
N ARG A 463 -12.69 -7.35 -1.80
CA ARG A 463 -11.23 -7.44 -1.86
C ARG A 463 -10.73 -7.59 -3.30
N ALA A 464 -11.39 -8.41 -4.11
CA ALA A 464 -11.04 -8.60 -5.51
C ALA A 464 -11.17 -7.31 -6.32
N LEU A 465 -12.26 -6.54 -6.10
CA LEU A 465 -12.48 -5.25 -6.73
C LEU A 465 -11.32 -4.28 -6.45
N VAL A 466 -10.86 -4.20 -5.19
CA VAL A 466 -9.70 -3.37 -4.80
C VAL A 466 -8.40 -3.82 -5.48
N ILE A 467 -8.18 -5.13 -5.63
CA ILE A 467 -6.97 -5.66 -6.30
C ILE A 467 -7.01 -5.36 -7.80
N VAL A 468 -8.15 -5.64 -8.45
CA VAL A 468 -8.35 -5.50 -9.89
C VAL A 468 -8.36 -4.02 -10.31
N GLY A 469 -8.88 -3.13 -9.46
CA GLY A 469 -8.93 -1.70 -9.73
C GLY A 469 -7.72 -0.90 -9.25
N GLY A 470 -7.05 -1.34 -8.20
CA GLY A 470 -5.91 -0.64 -7.61
C GLY A 470 -4.56 -1.20 -8.07
N TRP A 471 -4.24 -2.43 -7.66
CA TRP A 471 -2.89 -2.99 -7.86
C TRP A 471 -2.64 -3.46 -9.30
N LEU A 472 -3.63 -4.11 -9.92
CA LEU A 472 -3.47 -4.75 -11.21
C LEU A 472 -3.18 -3.75 -12.35
N PRO A 473 -3.86 -2.59 -12.46
CA PRO A 473 -3.58 -1.60 -13.51
C PRO A 473 -2.15 -1.04 -13.41
N VAL A 474 -1.71 -0.68 -12.19
CA VAL A 474 -0.34 -0.21 -11.91
C VAL A 474 0.71 -1.23 -12.32
N THR A 475 0.45 -2.51 -12.03
CA THR A 475 1.34 -3.61 -12.39
C THR A 475 1.48 -3.73 -13.90
N PHE A 476 0.38 -3.68 -14.64
CA PHE A 476 0.41 -3.76 -16.10
C PHE A 476 1.12 -2.59 -16.76
N PHE A 477 0.91 -1.35 -16.29
CA PHE A 477 1.67 -0.19 -16.77
C PHE A 477 3.18 -0.39 -16.55
N SER A 478 3.56 -0.90 -15.38
CA SER A 478 4.96 -1.17 -15.03
C SER A 478 5.56 -2.31 -15.86
N LEU A 479 4.80 -3.38 -16.12
CA LEU A 479 5.21 -4.50 -16.98
C LEU A 479 5.42 -4.05 -18.43
N ASN A 480 4.58 -3.14 -18.94
CA ASN A 480 4.74 -2.59 -20.27
C ASN A 480 6.10 -1.89 -20.42
N SER A 481 6.39 -0.98 -19.51
CA SER A 481 7.65 -0.22 -19.46
C SER A 481 8.86 -1.12 -19.17
N LEU A 482 8.67 -2.26 -18.50
CA LEU A 482 9.71 -3.25 -18.24
C LEU A 482 10.09 -4.04 -19.50
N ILE A 483 9.11 -4.41 -20.33
CA ILE A 483 9.32 -5.25 -21.52
C ILE A 483 10.06 -4.47 -22.63
N ASN A 484 9.83 -3.16 -22.72
CA ASN A 484 10.36 -2.29 -23.77
C ASN A 484 11.89 -2.39 -23.99
N PRO A 485 12.75 -2.27 -22.96
CA PRO A 485 14.20 -2.49 -23.07
C PRO A 485 14.61 -3.80 -23.73
N PHE A 486 13.85 -4.88 -23.52
CA PHE A 486 14.15 -6.18 -24.11
C PHE A 486 13.76 -6.26 -25.58
N LEU A 487 12.76 -5.47 -26.01
CA LEU A 487 12.30 -5.42 -27.40
C LEU A 487 13.20 -4.58 -28.31
N TYR A 488 13.88 -3.55 -27.78
CA TYR A 488 14.75 -2.65 -28.58
C TYR A 488 15.91 -3.38 -29.30
N PRO A 489 16.66 -4.31 -28.68
CA PRO A 489 17.70 -5.10 -29.36
C PRO A 489 17.18 -5.98 -30.50
N PHE A 490 15.95 -6.50 -30.39
CA PHE A 490 15.35 -7.32 -31.45
C PHE A 490 14.95 -6.47 -32.64
N ARG A 491 14.56 -5.22 -32.40
CA ARG A 491 14.21 -4.22 -33.43
C ARG A 491 15.42 -3.77 -34.23
N HIS A 492 16.49 -3.29 -33.58
CA HIS A 492 17.63 -2.71 -34.29
C HIS A 492 18.94 -3.48 -34.04
N GLY A 493 19.47 -4.12 -35.08
CA GLY A 493 20.76 -4.80 -35.02
C GLY A 493 21.93 -3.89 -34.62
N ARG A 494 21.82 -2.57 -34.87
CA ARG A 494 22.79 -1.55 -34.41
C ARG A 494 22.79 -1.42 -32.88
N PHE A 495 21.62 -1.36 -32.25
CA PHE A 495 21.49 -1.34 -30.79
C PHE A 495 22.07 -2.61 -30.15
N LYS A 496 21.77 -3.78 -30.71
CA LYS A 496 22.34 -5.06 -30.24
C LYS A 496 23.88 -5.11 -30.35
N LYS A 497 24.48 -4.44 -31.33
CA LYS A 497 25.95 -4.34 -31.46
C LYS A 497 26.52 -3.41 -30.40
N GLU A 498 25.93 -2.22 -30.23
CA GLU A 498 26.37 -1.26 -29.21
C GLU A 498 26.20 -1.81 -27.79
N LEU A 499 25.09 -2.48 -27.48
CA LEU A 499 24.86 -3.11 -26.18
C LEU A 499 25.92 -4.19 -25.85
N ARG A 500 26.34 -4.98 -26.85
CA ARG A 500 27.42 -5.97 -26.68
C ARG A 500 28.79 -5.32 -26.53
N SER A 501 29.08 -4.27 -27.32
CA SER A 501 30.32 -3.49 -27.19
C SER A 501 30.40 -2.76 -25.85
N PHE A 502 29.25 -2.31 -25.34
CA PHE A 502 29.16 -1.69 -24.03
C PHE A 502 29.43 -2.69 -22.92
N ARG A 503 28.81 -3.88 -22.95
CA ARG A 503 29.11 -4.96 -22.01
C ARG A 503 30.60 -5.30 -21.99
N SER A 504 31.26 -5.37 -23.15
CA SER A 504 32.70 -5.65 -23.20
C SER A 504 33.55 -4.49 -22.68
N ARG A 505 33.18 -3.23 -22.91
CA ARG A 505 33.84 -2.04 -22.31
C ARG A 505 33.67 -1.99 -20.80
N LEU A 506 32.50 -2.32 -20.28
CA LEU A 506 32.22 -2.31 -18.84
C LEU A 506 32.96 -3.43 -18.11
N MET A 507 33.00 -4.63 -18.69
CA MET A 507 33.81 -5.75 -18.18
C MET A 507 35.32 -5.44 -18.22
N LYS A 508 35.81 -4.77 -19.28
CA LYS A 508 37.21 -4.32 -19.38
C LYS A 508 37.53 -3.19 -18.40
N GLY A 509 36.60 -2.25 -18.19
CA GLY A 509 36.69 -1.19 -17.20
C GLY A 509 36.80 -1.74 -15.78
N PHE A 510 35.93 -2.67 -15.41
CA PHE A 510 35.98 -3.36 -14.11
C PHE A 510 37.30 -4.12 -13.89
N SER A 511 37.83 -4.75 -14.95
CA SER A 511 39.15 -5.42 -14.92
C SER A 511 40.30 -4.43 -14.78
N SER A 512 40.24 -3.25 -15.41
CA SER A 512 41.27 -2.20 -15.29
C SER A 512 41.25 -1.43 -13.97
N THR A 513 40.12 -1.42 -13.24
CA THR A 513 40.04 -0.76 -11.92
C THR A 513 40.56 -1.67 -10.79
N PHE A 514 40.49 -2.99 -10.94
CA PHE A 514 41.01 -3.95 -9.95
C PHE A 514 42.48 -4.34 -10.15
N HIS A 515 43.01 -4.27 -11.38
CA HIS A 515 44.42 -4.58 -11.64
C HIS A 515 45.44 -3.67 -10.89
N PRO A 516 45.26 -2.34 -10.78
CA PRO A 516 46.21 -1.50 -10.06
C PRO A 516 46.06 -1.61 -8.53
N VAL A 517 44.92 -2.06 -8.00
CA VAL A 517 44.71 -2.25 -6.55
C VAL A 517 45.35 -3.56 -6.07
N VAL A 518 45.28 -4.62 -6.87
CA VAL A 518 45.94 -5.90 -6.53
C VAL A 518 47.46 -5.83 -6.71
N VAL A 519 47.95 -5.10 -7.73
CA VAL A 519 49.39 -4.91 -7.95
C VAL A 519 50.00 -3.96 -6.89
N THR A 520 49.30 -2.91 -6.47
CA THR A 520 49.78 -2.06 -5.35
C THR A 520 49.70 -2.77 -4.00
N ALA A 521 48.68 -3.60 -3.76
CA ALA A 521 48.62 -4.43 -2.55
C ALA A 521 49.73 -5.49 -2.50
N GLN A 522 50.06 -6.12 -3.64
CA GLN A 522 51.21 -7.03 -3.75
C GLN A 522 52.53 -6.29 -3.59
N GLN A 523 52.72 -5.11 -4.21
CA GLN A 523 53.96 -4.33 -4.02
C GLN A 523 54.13 -3.81 -2.60
N LEU A 524 53.04 -3.47 -1.89
CA LEU A 524 53.09 -3.12 -0.47
C LEU A 524 53.48 -4.32 0.39
N THR A 525 52.94 -5.51 0.15
CA THR A 525 53.33 -6.72 0.89
C THR A 525 54.77 -7.13 0.61
N TRP A 526 55.28 -7.01 -0.62
CA TRP A 526 56.69 -7.26 -0.91
C TRP A 526 57.62 -6.25 -0.23
N ARG A 527 57.24 -4.97 -0.16
CA ARG A 527 58.03 -3.93 0.53
C ARG A 527 58.00 -4.08 2.06
N THR A 528 56.86 -4.44 2.66
CA THR A 528 56.80 -4.70 4.11
C THR A 528 57.57 -5.96 4.48
N THR A 529 57.54 -7.01 3.65
CA THR A 529 58.33 -8.24 3.90
C THR A 529 59.83 -8.00 3.75
N ALA A 530 60.26 -7.19 2.76
CA ALA A 530 61.65 -6.80 2.59
C ALA A 530 62.15 -5.90 3.73
N LEU A 531 61.35 -4.92 4.18
CA LEU A 531 61.68 -4.06 5.32
C LEU A 531 61.76 -4.85 6.63
N ASN A 532 60.84 -5.80 6.86
CA ASN A 532 60.82 -6.64 8.05
C ASN A 532 62.03 -7.60 8.09
N ASN A 533 62.45 -8.13 6.94
CA ASN A 533 63.67 -8.93 6.83
C ASN A 533 64.94 -8.08 7.01
N HIS A 534 64.97 -6.83 6.54
CA HIS A 534 66.11 -5.95 6.73
C HIS A 534 66.27 -5.50 8.19
N ILE A 535 65.15 -5.21 8.88
CA ILE A 535 65.12 -4.94 10.32
C ILE A 535 65.55 -6.19 11.11
N ARG A 536 65.06 -7.39 10.76
CA ARG A 536 65.51 -8.65 11.40
C ARG A 536 67.01 -8.90 11.25
N LEU A 537 67.60 -8.56 10.10
CA LEU A 537 69.03 -8.71 9.84
C LEU A 537 69.89 -7.68 10.60
N GLN A 538 69.40 -6.46 10.81
CA GLN A 538 70.09 -5.47 11.66
C GLN A 538 70.00 -5.82 13.16
N PHE A 539 68.89 -6.43 13.61
CA PHE A 539 68.74 -6.85 15.01
C PHE A 539 69.57 -8.09 15.39
N HIS A 540 70.01 -8.90 14.41
CA HIS A 540 70.84 -10.09 14.67
C HIS A 540 72.35 -9.84 14.64
N SER A 541 72.83 -8.64 14.28
CA SER A 541 74.28 -8.38 14.17
C SER A 541 74.92 -7.64 15.36
N THR A 542 74.18 -7.34 16.43
CA THR A 542 74.75 -6.70 17.63
C THR A 542 74.10 -7.20 18.91
N THR A 543 74.57 -8.33 19.43
CA THR A 543 74.55 -8.64 20.88
C THR A 543 75.47 -9.82 21.18
N ALA A 544 76.75 -9.54 21.44
CA ALA A 544 77.60 -10.40 22.26
C ALA A 544 77.38 -9.99 23.72
N ARG A 545 76.78 -10.89 24.51
CA ARG A 545 76.52 -10.71 25.94
C ARG A 545 77.86 -10.85 26.69
N ARG A 546 78.35 -9.77 27.32
CA ARG A 546 79.36 -9.84 28.39
C ARG A 546 78.67 -9.56 29.72
N ASP A 547 79.00 -10.37 30.71
CA ASP A 547 78.45 -10.33 32.06
C ASP A 547 78.79 -9.01 32.77
N GLY A 548 77.81 -8.39 33.45
CA GLY A 548 78.08 -7.39 34.49
C GLY A 548 77.33 -6.06 34.47
N GLU A 549 76.42 -5.76 33.53
CA GLU A 549 75.70 -4.47 33.52
C GLU A 549 74.17 -4.60 33.51
N THR A 550 73.54 -4.08 34.57
CA THR A 550 72.09 -3.99 34.75
C THR A 550 71.59 -2.58 34.47
N SER A 551 71.59 -2.15 33.21
CA SER A 551 70.59 -1.24 32.61
C SER A 551 71.11 -0.68 31.29
N LEU A 552 70.41 -0.94 30.18
CA LEU A 552 70.69 -0.29 28.90
C LEU A 552 69.87 1.01 28.82
N ARG A 553 70.54 2.16 28.92
CA ARG A 553 69.97 3.48 28.63
C ARG A 553 70.20 3.75 27.14
N VAL A 554 69.15 3.78 26.34
CA VAL A 554 69.24 4.12 24.91
C VAL A 554 68.81 5.57 24.73
N GLU A 555 69.77 6.45 24.44
CA GLU A 555 69.50 7.79 23.92
C GLU A 555 69.08 7.70 22.46
N LEU A 556 67.86 8.15 22.17
CA LEU A 556 67.35 8.37 20.82
C LEU A 556 67.90 9.69 20.28
N GLN A 557 68.81 9.64 19.31
CA GLN A 557 69.04 10.79 18.42
C GLN A 557 67.99 10.77 17.31
N LEU A 558 66.94 11.58 17.51
CA LEU A 558 65.96 11.94 16.49
C LEU A 558 66.53 13.06 15.62
N GLU A 559 67.02 12.75 14.41
CA GLU A 559 67.14 13.77 13.37
C GLU A 559 65.75 14.09 12.80
N GLN A 560 65.16 15.15 13.33
CA GLN A 560 64.01 15.83 12.75
C GLN A 560 64.47 16.61 11.50
N GLN A 561 64.26 16.07 10.30
CA GLN A 561 64.10 16.91 9.12
C GLN A 561 62.63 17.29 8.95
N CYS A 562 62.30 18.49 9.41
CA CYS A 562 61.04 19.15 9.13
C CYS A 562 61.31 20.39 8.24
N VAL A 563 60.32 20.66 7.36
CA VAL A 563 60.05 21.91 6.64
C VAL A 563 60.73 22.10 5.27
N ARG A 564 59.93 21.99 4.21
CA ARG A 564 59.40 23.18 3.50
C ARG A 564 58.14 22.87 2.67
N ARG A 565 57.07 23.62 3.00
CA ARG A 565 55.93 23.97 2.14
C ARG A 565 56.40 24.77 0.93
N ALA A 566 55.75 24.60 -0.24
CA ALA A 566 54.78 25.56 -0.79
C ALA A 566 54.62 25.41 -2.33
N THR A 567 53.36 25.27 -2.78
CA THR A 567 52.71 25.83 -4.00
C THR A 567 53.43 25.65 -5.36
N VAL A 568 52.80 25.06 -6.40
CA VAL A 568 51.58 25.50 -7.13
C VAL A 568 50.77 24.29 -7.61
#